data_AF-A0A7S0V6R8-F1
#
_entry.id   AF-A0A7S0V6R8-F1
#
_cell.length_a   1.000
_cell.length_b   1.000
_cell.length_c   1.000
_cell.angle_alpha   90.00
_cell.angle_beta   90.00
_cell.angle_gamma   90.00
#
_symmetry.space_group_name_H-M   'P 1'
#
loop_
_entity.id
_entity.type
_entity.pdbx_description
1 polymer ?
#
loop_
_entity_poly.entity_id
_entity_poly.type
_entity_poly.pdbx_seq_one_letter_code
_entity_poly.pdbx_strand_id
1 'polypeptide(L)'
;NNNNNNNNNNNNSNTGGGLNDREGMKSNWIRKTATPTTSSTATSPISSHAPLDESTSPSPEEQYASRLYGKLRDLVYSSPYVDPSYVLSRLPYGELIEIRALMLERLGHHLEALALYVTDLKDLDLAEAYCDRVYDATVAAQAAAAETLAAMQADAEDKVAREAAAVAAAQLVIATRDNTISRMHEAGQKLEESLRSRIEEVEDLVRTQENLESDLRSTQKELYASQTEKDRIQIALGEAEEAARRWREEAEKGVEALERVEKELEERSEELRVTIETVYKTREELALRTEELRNMTEKLDNTEEALGKSNEHLQDHSKALQSTQSELEGVKSELEVTQSRLQFTQSELESTQSELQSVQSELQSTHSKLQSTLLELQGAQSELQSTYSKLQSTQSELQSIRSELQST
;
A
#
# COMPACT_ATOMS: atom_id res chain seq x y z
N ASN A 1 -1.75 -15.52 -33.74
CA ASN A 1 -2.80 -15.52 -34.80
C ASN A 1 -2.78 -14.17 -35.47
N ASN A 2 -2.14 -14.06 -36.64
CA ASN A 2 -2.63 -14.47 -37.97
C ASN A 2 -3.74 -13.52 -38.47
N ASN A 3 -3.53 -12.61 -39.44
CA ASN A 3 -2.89 -12.66 -40.78
C ASN A 3 -3.94 -12.90 -41.90
N ASN A 4 -3.59 -12.49 -43.12
CA ASN A 4 -4.33 -12.46 -44.39
C ASN A 4 -5.30 -11.28 -44.56
N ASN A 5 -5.12 -10.34 -45.51
CA ASN A 5 -4.35 -10.28 -46.78
C ASN A 5 -4.98 -11.06 -47.96
N ASN A 6 -5.43 -10.32 -48.98
CA ASN A 6 -5.65 -10.64 -50.39
C ASN A 6 -6.04 -9.30 -51.05
N ASN A 7 -5.22 -8.58 -51.80
CA ASN A 7 -4.30 -8.95 -52.89
C ASN A 7 -5.02 -9.59 -54.09
N ASN A 8 -5.10 -8.86 -55.20
CA ASN A 8 -5.00 -9.48 -56.51
C ASN A 8 -4.34 -8.54 -57.53
N ASN A 9 -3.27 -9.03 -58.14
CA ASN A 9 -2.54 -8.36 -59.22
C ASN A 9 -3.34 -8.38 -60.52
N ASN A 10 -3.03 -7.48 -61.45
CA ASN A 10 -2.47 -7.97 -62.71
C ASN A 10 -1.55 -6.97 -63.41
N ASN A 11 -0.33 -7.41 -63.69
CA ASN A 11 0.56 -6.77 -64.64
C ASN A 11 0.02 -6.96 -66.07
N ASN A 12 0.33 -6.03 -66.98
CA ASN A 12 1.28 -6.40 -68.03
C ASN A 12 1.95 -5.19 -68.67
N SER A 13 3.21 -5.39 -69.05
CA SER A 13 4.00 -4.50 -69.89
C SER A 13 4.37 -5.27 -71.16
N ASN A 14 4.12 -4.74 -72.36
CA ASN A 14 5.03 -5.03 -73.47
C ASN A 14 4.99 -4.00 -74.62
N THR A 15 6.10 -3.95 -75.33
CA THR A 15 6.41 -3.14 -76.51
C THR A 15 6.03 -3.82 -77.84
N GLY A 16 5.91 -3.02 -78.90
CA GLY A 16 5.79 -3.45 -80.30
C GLY A 16 4.61 -2.77 -81.01
N GLY A 17 4.67 -2.35 -82.27
CA GLY A 17 5.74 -2.46 -83.27
C GLY A 17 5.16 -2.88 -84.63
N GLY A 18 5.23 -2.02 -85.65
CA GLY A 18 4.68 -2.24 -87.00
C GLY A 18 3.38 -1.44 -87.25
N LEU A 19 3.31 -0.53 -88.23
CA LEU A 19 3.35 -0.71 -89.70
C LEU A 19 1.94 -0.92 -90.29
N ASN A 20 1.29 0.15 -90.79
CA ASN A 20 1.14 0.38 -92.24
C ASN A 20 0.29 1.61 -92.62
N ASP A 21 0.76 2.30 -93.66
CA ASP A 21 0.02 2.92 -94.77
C ASP A 21 -1.17 3.86 -94.53
N ARG A 22 -0.97 5.15 -94.85
CA ARG A 22 -1.65 5.74 -96.02
C ARG A 22 -0.94 6.99 -96.57
N GLU A 23 -0.39 6.90 -97.78
CA GLU A 23 0.13 8.03 -98.56
C GLU A 23 -1.00 8.85 -99.21
N GLY A 24 -0.69 10.10 -99.61
CA GLY A 24 -1.58 10.88 -100.48
C GLY A 24 -1.23 12.37 -100.67
N MET A 25 -0.15 12.66 -101.42
CA MET A 25 -0.02 13.67 -102.50
C MET A 25 -0.63 15.11 -102.36
N LYS A 26 -0.08 16.20 -102.93
CA LYS A 26 1.15 16.53 -103.70
C LYS A 26 1.21 18.07 -103.89
N SER A 27 2.37 18.58 -104.34
CA SER A 27 2.60 19.94 -104.90
C SER A 27 2.67 21.08 -103.87
N ASN A 28 3.49 22.13 -104.03
CA ASN A 28 4.42 22.48 -105.11
C ASN A 28 5.61 23.31 -104.56
N TRP A 29 6.85 23.03 -104.96
CA TRP A 29 8.02 23.86 -104.64
C TRP A 29 8.64 24.42 -105.93
N ILE A 30 8.89 25.73 -105.99
CA ILE A 30 9.64 26.38 -107.07
C ILE A 30 10.90 27.02 -106.49
N ARG A 31 12.07 26.47 -106.84
CA ARG A 31 13.17 27.18 -107.55
C ARG A 31 14.41 26.28 -107.53
N LYS A 32 14.84 25.79 -108.70
CA LYS A 32 16.11 25.04 -108.84
C LYS A 32 17.28 26.02 -108.88
N THR A 33 18.37 25.68 -108.20
CA THR A 33 19.72 26.14 -108.53
C THR A 33 20.53 24.94 -109.04
N ALA A 34 21.13 25.07 -110.22
CA ALA A 34 22.14 24.15 -110.73
C ALA A 34 22.94 24.86 -111.82
N THR A 35 24.20 25.15 -111.54
CA THR A 35 25.23 25.26 -112.58
C THR A 35 25.56 23.84 -113.09
N PRO A 36 26.14 23.71 -114.29
CA PRO A 36 27.56 23.36 -114.30
C PRO A 36 28.39 24.00 -115.43
N THR A 37 29.70 23.86 -115.30
CA THR A 37 30.80 24.40 -116.11
C THR A 37 31.12 23.51 -117.33
N THR A 38 31.66 24.08 -118.42
CA THR A 38 33.01 23.80 -119.04
C THR A 38 33.12 24.13 -120.55
N SER A 39 34.18 24.87 -120.93
CA SER A 39 34.99 24.87 -122.21
C SER A 39 34.31 24.73 -123.60
N SER A 40 34.70 25.47 -124.66
CA SER A 40 36.05 25.41 -125.24
C SER A 40 36.35 26.42 -126.39
N THR A 41 37.60 26.92 -126.41
CA THR A 41 38.50 27.28 -127.55
C THR A 41 38.09 28.16 -128.76
N ALA A 42 38.90 29.22 -128.89
CA ALA A 42 39.14 30.16 -129.99
C ALA A 42 39.43 29.64 -131.42
N THR A 43 39.27 30.53 -132.42
CA THR A 43 40.29 30.78 -133.47
C THR A 43 40.12 32.17 -134.12
N SER A 44 41.24 32.78 -134.55
CA SER A 44 41.36 34.05 -135.33
C SER A 44 41.53 33.70 -136.85
N PRO A 45 42.05 34.54 -137.82
CA PRO A 45 42.64 35.90 -137.76
C PRO A 45 42.50 36.86 -139.01
N ILE A 46 43.09 38.08 -138.90
CA ILE A 46 43.88 38.87 -139.92
C ILE A 46 43.19 39.32 -141.25
N SER A 47 43.00 40.64 -141.49
CA SER A 47 43.86 41.60 -142.27
C SER A 47 43.74 41.47 -143.82
N SER A 48 44.03 42.44 -144.73
CA SER A 48 44.82 43.70 -144.71
C SER A 48 44.67 44.47 -146.05
N HIS A 49 45.21 45.70 -146.09
CA HIS A 49 45.86 46.40 -147.24
C HIS A 49 45.12 47.40 -148.17
N ALA A 50 45.65 48.63 -148.16
CA ALA A 50 45.57 49.67 -149.21
C ALA A 50 46.46 49.35 -150.43
N PRO A 51 46.48 50.18 -151.49
CA PRO A 51 47.70 51.02 -151.70
C PRO A 51 47.57 52.34 -152.50
N LEU A 52 48.47 53.32 -152.21
CA LEU A 52 49.14 54.29 -153.13
C LEU A 52 48.25 55.28 -153.93
N ASP A 53 48.68 56.45 -154.43
CA ASP A 53 49.92 57.27 -154.34
C ASP A 53 49.48 58.77 -154.47
N GLU A 54 50.27 59.84 -154.56
CA GLU A 54 51.71 60.02 -154.80
C GLU A 54 52.29 61.22 -153.99
N SER A 55 53.24 62.02 -154.52
CA SER A 55 54.03 63.01 -153.77
C SER A 55 53.87 64.46 -154.23
N THR A 56 53.98 65.40 -153.28
CA THR A 56 54.72 66.67 -153.49
C THR A 56 55.34 67.10 -152.17
N SER A 57 56.68 67.16 -152.11
CA SER A 57 57.43 67.41 -150.88
C SER A 57 57.44 68.90 -150.49
N PRO A 58 57.16 69.27 -149.22
CA PRO A 58 57.19 70.66 -148.77
C PRO A 58 58.60 71.15 -148.39
N SER A 59 58.75 72.48 -148.31
CA SER A 59 59.99 73.19 -147.96
C SER A 59 60.55 72.75 -146.59
N PRO A 60 61.88 72.79 -146.36
CA PRO A 60 62.50 72.36 -145.09
C PRO A 60 61.95 73.02 -143.82
N GLU A 61 61.33 74.20 -143.89
CA GLU A 61 60.76 74.90 -142.74
C GLU A 61 59.39 74.32 -142.30
N GLU A 62 58.54 73.86 -143.22
CA GLU A 62 57.17 73.40 -142.91
C GLU A 62 57.16 72.06 -142.16
N GLN A 63 58.09 71.16 -142.49
CA GLN A 63 58.19 69.84 -141.82
C GLN A 63 58.60 69.95 -140.34
N TYR A 64 59.29 71.03 -139.96
CA TYR A 64 59.67 71.29 -138.57
C TYR A 64 58.48 71.76 -137.73
N ALA A 65 57.63 72.63 -138.31
CA ALA A 65 56.43 73.15 -137.65
C ALA A 65 55.42 72.05 -137.29
N SER A 66 55.06 71.17 -138.24
CA SER A 66 54.11 70.08 -137.98
C SER A 66 54.60 69.08 -136.92
N ARG A 67 55.92 68.85 -136.83
CA ARG A 67 56.53 68.02 -135.78
C ARG A 67 56.48 68.66 -134.40
N LEU A 68 56.58 69.98 -134.28
CA LEU A 68 56.38 70.67 -133.01
C LEU A 68 54.90 70.63 -132.59
N TYR A 69 53.99 70.86 -133.54
CA TYR A 69 52.55 70.85 -133.28
C TYR A 69 52.06 69.49 -132.74
N GLY A 70 52.44 68.37 -133.38
CA GLY A 70 52.09 67.03 -132.90
C GLY A 70 52.60 66.74 -131.48
N LYS A 71 53.85 67.13 -131.16
CA LYS A 71 54.40 67.01 -129.80
C LYS A 71 53.64 67.84 -128.77
N LEU A 72 53.19 69.04 -129.14
CA LEU A 72 52.42 69.90 -128.25
C LEU A 72 51.06 69.26 -127.95
N ARG A 73 50.37 68.71 -128.97
CA ARG A 73 49.10 68.00 -128.81
C ARG A 73 49.21 66.78 -127.90
N ASP A 74 50.21 65.92 -128.12
CA ASP A 74 50.37 64.68 -127.36
C ASP A 74 50.71 64.95 -125.88
N LEU A 75 51.54 65.97 -125.61
CA LEU A 75 51.85 66.46 -124.26
C LEU A 75 50.59 66.99 -123.54
N VAL A 76 49.76 67.71 -124.27
CA VAL A 76 48.48 68.27 -123.82
C VAL A 76 47.47 67.17 -123.46
N TYR A 77 47.35 66.16 -124.32
CA TYR A 77 46.36 65.09 -124.18
C TYR A 77 46.75 64.10 -123.07
N SER A 78 48.01 63.69 -123.00
CA SER A 78 48.44 62.59 -122.13
C SER A 78 48.97 63.01 -120.75
N SER A 79 49.24 64.31 -120.52
CA SER A 79 49.82 64.76 -119.26
C SER A 79 48.77 65.19 -118.22
N PRO A 80 48.61 64.46 -117.10
CA PRO A 80 47.71 64.87 -116.01
C PRO A 80 48.23 66.12 -115.26
N TYR A 81 49.49 66.51 -115.47
CA TYR A 81 50.13 67.66 -114.79
C TYR A 81 49.97 69.00 -115.52
N VAL A 82 49.42 68.99 -116.73
CA VAL A 82 49.08 70.23 -117.45
C VAL A 82 47.70 70.70 -116.98
N ASP A 83 47.62 71.87 -116.36
CA ASP A 83 46.36 72.54 -116.04
C ASP A 83 45.71 73.08 -117.32
N PRO A 84 44.52 72.58 -117.72
CA PRO A 84 43.88 73.02 -118.95
C PRO A 84 43.49 74.49 -118.95
N SER A 85 43.12 75.04 -117.78
CA SER A 85 42.74 76.45 -117.60
C SER A 85 43.93 77.36 -117.91
N TYR A 86 45.11 76.97 -117.45
CA TYR A 86 46.35 77.71 -117.69
C TYR A 86 46.72 77.73 -119.18
N VAL A 87 46.58 76.61 -119.88
CA VAL A 87 46.90 76.54 -121.31
C VAL A 87 45.92 77.36 -122.14
N LEU A 88 44.63 77.32 -121.84
CA LEU A 88 43.62 78.18 -122.48
C LEU A 88 43.95 79.66 -122.35
N SER A 89 44.43 80.11 -121.18
CA SER A 89 44.79 81.52 -120.95
C SER A 89 45.97 82.03 -121.79
N ARG A 90 46.80 81.13 -122.32
CA ARG A 90 48.01 81.45 -123.11
C ARG A 90 47.85 81.23 -124.61
N LEU A 91 46.76 80.61 -125.06
CA LEU A 91 46.51 80.31 -126.48
C LEU A 91 46.03 81.57 -127.23
N PRO A 92 46.77 82.07 -128.24
CA PRO A 92 46.32 83.21 -129.04
C PRO A 92 44.98 82.92 -129.71
N TYR A 93 44.11 83.94 -129.81
CA TYR A 93 42.80 83.79 -130.44
C TYR A 93 42.94 83.67 -131.96
N GLY A 94 42.43 82.58 -132.52
CA GLY A 94 42.42 82.30 -133.97
C GLY A 94 43.43 81.25 -134.43
N GLU A 95 44.32 80.79 -133.56
CA GLU A 95 45.33 79.75 -133.86
C GLU A 95 45.19 78.54 -132.92
N LEU A 96 45.73 77.39 -133.32
CA LEU A 96 45.84 76.18 -132.48
C LEU A 96 44.49 75.66 -131.92
N ILE A 97 43.43 75.69 -132.74
CA ILE A 97 42.02 75.48 -132.32
C ILE A 97 41.77 74.06 -131.77
N GLU A 98 42.40 73.03 -132.34
CA GLU A 98 42.32 71.63 -131.84
C GLU A 98 42.78 71.54 -130.37
N ILE A 99 43.87 72.24 -130.04
CA ILE A 99 44.44 72.27 -128.67
C ILE A 99 43.49 73.02 -127.72
N ARG A 100 42.82 74.06 -128.21
CA ARG A 100 41.78 74.78 -127.45
C ARG A 100 40.57 73.88 -127.16
N ALA A 101 40.10 73.10 -128.13
CA ALA A 101 39.02 72.13 -127.94
C ALA A 101 39.40 71.05 -126.91
N LEU A 102 40.58 70.42 -127.07
CA LEU A 102 41.13 69.44 -126.13
C LEU A 102 41.23 69.94 -124.68
N MET A 103 41.50 71.23 -124.47
CA MET A 103 41.51 71.79 -123.11
C MET A 103 40.12 71.96 -122.51
N LEU A 104 39.14 72.36 -123.32
CA LEU A 104 37.74 72.46 -122.90
C LEU A 104 37.16 71.08 -122.58
N GLU A 105 37.57 70.02 -123.30
CA GLU A 105 37.22 68.64 -122.96
C GLU A 105 37.64 68.28 -121.53
N ARG A 106 38.90 68.60 -121.17
CA ARG A 106 39.46 68.28 -119.84
C ARG A 106 38.88 69.11 -118.70
N LEU A 107 38.20 70.22 -118.98
CA LEU A 107 37.49 71.04 -117.99
C LEU A 107 36.00 70.68 -117.86
N GLY A 108 35.49 69.74 -118.67
CA GLY A 108 34.06 69.41 -118.70
C GLY A 108 33.20 70.47 -119.40
N HIS A 109 33.80 71.40 -120.16
CA HIS A 109 33.08 72.35 -121.01
C HIS A 109 32.71 71.69 -122.34
N HIS A 110 32.00 70.55 -122.24
CA HIS A 110 31.67 69.65 -123.36
C HIS A 110 31.03 70.37 -124.55
N LEU A 111 30.11 71.31 -124.29
CA LEU A 111 29.42 72.09 -125.31
C LEU A 111 30.33 73.10 -126.04
N GLU A 112 31.32 73.67 -125.34
CA GLU A 112 32.25 74.63 -125.93
C GLU A 112 33.34 73.91 -126.74
N ALA A 113 33.79 72.73 -126.29
CA ALA A 113 34.65 71.85 -127.08
C ALA A 113 33.97 71.40 -128.38
N LEU A 114 32.72 70.94 -128.30
CA LEU A 114 31.89 70.57 -129.46
C LEU A 114 31.67 71.75 -130.43
N ALA A 115 31.45 72.97 -129.91
CA ALA A 115 31.32 74.15 -130.74
C ALA A 115 32.58 74.38 -131.61
N LEU A 116 33.79 74.31 -131.01
CA LEU A 116 35.04 74.50 -131.75
C LEU A 116 35.28 73.42 -132.81
N TYR A 117 34.98 72.15 -132.53
CA TYR A 117 35.09 71.07 -133.53
C TYR A 117 34.17 71.31 -134.73
N VAL A 118 32.93 71.77 -134.50
CA VAL A 118 31.91 71.94 -135.54
C VAL A 118 32.04 73.26 -136.31
N THR A 119 32.27 74.41 -135.66
CA THR A 119 32.27 75.72 -136.34
C THR A 119 33.63 76.08 -136.94
N ASP A 120 34.69 75.80 -136.18
CA ASP A 120 36.01 76.41 -136.42
C ASP A 120 36.99 75.41 -137.05
N LEU A 121 36.94 74.13 -136.64
CA LEU A 121 37.66 73.04 -137.31
C LEU A 121 36.86 72.41 -138.47
N LYS A 122 35.52 72.43 -138.39
CA LYS A 122 34.58 71.79 -139.34
C LYS A 122 34.82 70.29 -139.54
N ASP A 123 35.31 69.63 -138.49
CA ASP A 123 35.57 68.19 -138.46
C ASP A 123 34.46 67.51 -137.65
N LEU A 124 33.50 66.91 -138.36
CA LEU A 124 32.32 66.28 -137.77
C LEU A 124 32.63 64.91 -137.16
N ASP A 125 33.60 64.18 -137.73
CA ASP A 125 33.97 62.83 -137.28
C ASP A 125 34.62 62.90 -135.89
N LEU A 126 35.43 63.94 -135.64
CA LEU A 126 36.07 64.17 -134.34
C LEU A 126 35.06 64.57 -133.25
N ALA A 127 33.97 65.24 -133.62
CA ALA A 127 32.89 65.61 -132.71
C ALA A 127 32.02 64.39 -132.29
N GLU A 128 31.79 63.44 -133.19
CA GLU A 128 31.07 62.18 -132.87
C GLU A 128 31.86 61.31 -131.90
N ALA A 129 33.15 61.10 -132.18
CA ALA A 129 34.07 60.32 -131.32
C ALA A 129 34.26 60.90 -129.91
N TYR A 130 33.81 62.13 -129.64
CA TYR A 130 33.75 62.72 -128.31
C TYR A 130 32.48 62.34 -127.54
N CYS A 131 31.33 62.40 -128.20
CA CYS A 131 30.03 62.07 -127.61
C CYS A 131 29.98 60.62 -127.08
N ASP A 132 30.48 59.66 -127.86
CA ASP A 132 30.50 58.24 -127.48
C ASP A 132 31.29 58.00 -126.17
N ARG A 133 32.51 58.58 -126.08
CA ARG A 133 33.38 58.43 -124.89
C ARG A 133 32.75 58.99 -123.61
N VAL A 134 31.95 60.05 -123.71
CA VAL A 134 31.26 60.64 -122.55
C VAL A 134 30.05 59.78 -122.14
N TYR A 135 29.31 59.22 -123.09
CA TYR A 135 28.15 58.37 -122.80
C TYR A 135 28.54 57.08 -122.06
N ASP A 136 29.49 56.32 -122.59
CA ASP A 136 29.92 55.03 -122.03
C ASP A 136 30.44 55.16 -120.58
N ALA A 137 31.18 56.24 -120.28
CA ALA A 137 31.70 56.50 -118.95
C ALA A 137 30.60 56.68 -117.88
N THR A 138 29.46 57.26 -118.26
CA THR A 138 28.35 57.51 -117.31
C THR A 138 27.54 56.25 -116.98
N VAL A 139 27.32 55.38 -117.96
CA VAL A 139 26.54 54.14 -117.79
C VAL A 139 27.30 53.14 -116.91
N ALA A 140 28.61 53.01 -117.10
CA ALA A 140 29.46 52.13 -116.29
C ALA A 140 29.46 52.49 -114.79
N ALA A 141 29.44 53.79 -114.46
CA ALA A 141 29.42 54.26 -113.07
C ALA A 141 28.09 53.96 -112.35
N GLN A 142 26.95 54.00 -113.06
CA GLN A 142 25.64 53.76 -112.48
C GLN A 142 25.35 52.27 -112.22
N ALA A 143 25.85 51.37 -113.07
CA ALA A 143 25.68 49.93 -112.89
C ALA A 143 26.38 49.41 -111.60
N ALA A 144 27.61 49.85 -111.34
CA ALA A 144 28.38 49.42 -110.17
C ALA A 144 27.75 49.85 -108.83
N ALA A 145 27.10 51.01 -108.78
CA ALA A 145 26.45 51.49 -107.57
C ALA A 145 25.23 50.63 -107.18
N ALA A 146 24.42 50.21 -108.15
CA ALA A 146 23.21 49.43 -107.90
C ALA A 146 23.51 48.02 -107.31
N GLU A 147 24.57 47.37 -107.78
CA GLU A 147 24.96 46.02 -107.32
C GLU A 147 25.43 46.03 -105.85
N THR A 148 26.15 47.08 -105.42
CA THR A 148 26.60 47.19 -104.02
C THR A 148 25.47 47.41 -103.02
N LEU A 149 24.41 48.16 -103.38
CA LEU A 149 23.30 48.45 -102.47
C LEU A 149 22.45 47.19 -102.17
N ALA A 150 22.21 46.37 -103.20
CA ALA A 150 21.43 45.14 -103.08
C ALA A 150 22.10 44.11 -102.16
N ALA A 151 23.44 44.03 -102.21
CA ALA A 151 24.21 43.15 -101.32
C ALA A 151 24.09 43.55 -99.84
N MET A 152 24.07 44.85 -99.52
CA MET A 152 23.96 45.34 -98.15
C MET A 152 22.57 45.10 -97.53
N GLN A 153 21.49 45.12 -98.32
CA GLN A 153 20.15 44.82 -97.81
C GLN A 153 19.96 43.34 -97.49
N ALA A 154 20.49 42.43 -98.33
CA ALA A 154 20.39 40.99 -98.11
C ALA A 154 21.13 40.53 -96.83
N ASP A 155 22.33 41.06 -96.55
CA ASP A 155 23.08 40.74 -95.33
C ASP A 155 22.39 41.27 -94.07
N ALA A 156 21.74 42.44 -94.15
CA ALA A 156 20.97 43.01 -93.04
C ALA A 156 19.74 42.17 -92.68
N GLU A 157 18.97 41.71 -93.67
CA GLU A 157 17.80 40.85 -93.44
C GLU A 157 18.19 39.48 -92.88
N ASP A 158 19.25 38.86 -93.39
CA ASP A 158 19.81 37.59 -92.90
C ASP A 158 20.36 37.72 -91.47
N LYS A 159 20.99 38.86 -91.13
CA LYS A 159 21.44 39.14 -89.76
C LYS A 159 20.26 39.33 -88.79
N VAL A 160 19.22 40.07 -89.17
CA VAL A 160 17.99 40.21 -88.36
C VAL A 160 17.28 38.86 -88.19
N ALA A 161 17.27 38.01 -89.22
CA ALA A 161 16.70 36.66 -89.13
C ALA A 161 17.49 35.78 -88.14
N ARG A 162 18.84 35.83 -88.15
CA ARG A 162 19.67 35.13 -87.17
C ARG A 162 19.47 35.64 -85.74
N GLU A 163 19.38 36.95 -85.54
CA GLU A 163 19.14 37.55 -84.22
C GLU A 163 17.73 37.20 -83.70
N ALA A 164 16.70 37.23 -84.55
CA ALA A 164 15.35 36.79 -84.21
C ALA A 164 15.31 35.28 -83.85
N ALA A 165 16.03 34.44 -84.59
CA ALA A 165 16.16 33.01 -84.27
C ALA A 165 16.90 32.78 -82.94
N ALA A 166 17.93 33.56 -82.64
CA ALA A 166 18.65 33.51 -81.37
C ALA A 166 17.77 33.96 -80.18
N VAL A 167 16.95 35.01 -80.37
CA VAL A 167 15.96 35.44 -79.36
C VAL A 167 14.88 34.37 -79.14
N ALA A 168 14.37 33.73 -80.19
CA ALA A 168 13.42 32.63 -80.07
C ALA A 168 14.01 31.42 -79.33
N ALA A 169 15.28 31.07 -79.63
CA ALA A 169 16.00 30.02 -78.90
C ALA A 169 16.22 30.39 -77.41
N ALA A 170 16.58 31.64 -77.12
CA ALA A 170 16.73 32.13 -75.75
C ALA A 170 15.40 32.13 -74.98
N GLN A 171 14.29 32.52 -75.62
CA GLN A 171 12.94 32.45 -75.04
C GLN A 171 12.52 31.01 -74.74
N LEU A 172 12.89 30.03 -75.57
CA LEU A 172 12.64 28.61 -75.29
C LEU A 172 13.49 28.11 -74.09
N VAL A 173 14.74 28.55 -73.97
CA VAL A 173 15.61 28.24 -72.82
C VAL A 173 15.08 28.89 -71.54
N ILE A 174 14.57 30.13 -71.60
CA ILE A 174 13.92 30.79 -70.47
C ILE A 174 12.63 30.04 -70.09
N ALA A 175 11.74 29.77 -71.04
CA ALA A 175 10.50 29.05 -70.75
C ALA A 175 10.72 27.62 -70.20
N THR A 176 11.75 26.91 -70.67
CA THR A 176 12.12 25.60 -70.09
C THR A 176 12.73 25.74 -68.69
N ARG A 177 13.58 26.75 -68.46
CA ARG A 177 14.13 27.07 -67.13
C ARG A 177 13.03 27.46 -66.15
N ASP A 178 12.09 28.32 -66.54
CA ASP A 178 10.96 28.74 -65.70
C ASP A 178 10.07 27.53 -65.35
N ASN A 179 9.79 26.65 -66.31
CA ASN A 179 9.13 25.37 -66.04
C ASN A 179 9.90 24.50 -65.04
N THR A 180 11.24 24.45 -65.10
CA THR A 180 12.03 23.73 -64.09
C THR A 180 12.01 24.41 -62.73
N ILE A 181 12.04 25.74 -62.67
CA ILE A 181 11.94 26.52 -61.43
C ILE A 181 10.58 26.30 -60.78
N SER A 182 9.48 26.33 -61.54
CA SER A 182 8.14 26.05 -61.01
C SER A 182 8.02 24.63 -60.45
N ARG A 183 8.52 23.61 -61.17
CA ARG A 183 8.56 22.23 -60.64
C ARG A 183 9.41 22.09 -59.39
N MET A 184 10.56 22.77 -59.33
CA MET A 184 11.40 22.80 -58.13
C MET A 184 10.74 23.55 -56.97
N HIS A 185 9.97 24.60 -57.26
CA HIS A 185 9.22 25.35 -56.25
C HIS A 185 8.06 24.53 -55.70
N GLU A 186 7.27 23.87 -56.55
CA GLU A 186 6.22 22.92 -56.13
C GLU A 186 6.80 21.74 -55.32
N ALA A 187 7.95 21.20 -55.73
CA ALA A 187 8.64 20.15 -54.97
C ALA A 187 9.16 20.65 -53.62
N GLY A 188 9.67 21.90 -53.57
CA GLY A 188 10.06 22.59 -52.34
C GLY A 188 8.88 22.81 -51.40
N GLN A 189 7.75 23.32 -51.89
CA GLN A 189 6.52 23.50 -51.12
C GLN A 189 6.01 22.18 -50.55
N LYS A 190 5.95 21.10 -51.35
CA LYS A 190 5.55 19.76 -50.88
C LYS A 190 6.50 19.21 -49.81
N LEU A 191 7.80 19.48 -49.94
CA LEU A 191 8.78 19.12 -48.93
C LEU A 191 8.61 19.95 -47.65
N GLU A 192 8.37 21.26 -47.75
CA GLU A 192 8.08 22.13 -46.61
C GLU A 192 6.79 21.71 -45.88
N GLU A 193 5.73 21.38 -46.60
CA GLU A 193 4.46 20.91 -46.04
C GLU A 193 4.64 19.55 -45.35
N SER A 194 5.36 18.61 -45.97
CA SER A 194 5.73 17.33 -45.34
C SER A 194 6.63 17.51 -44.11
N LEU A 195 7.56 18.46 -44.13
CA LEU A 195 8.40 18.78 -42.97
C LEU A 195 7.58 19.43 -41.85
N ARG A 196 6.65 20.35 -42.15
CA ARG A 196 5.74 20.95 -41.17
C ARG A 196 4.87 19.90 -40.50
N SER A 197 4.24 19.02 -41.28
CA SER A 197 3.42 17.91 -40.76
C SER A 197 4.23 16.97 -39.86
N ARG A 198 5.49 16.66 -40.22
CA ARG A 198 6.37 15.86 -39.37
C ARG A 198 6.89 16.60 -38.13
N ILE A 199 7.02 17.92 -38.18
CA ILE A 199 7.34 18.74 -37.01
C ILE A 199 6.16 18.73 -36.03
N GLU A 200 4.93 18.91 -36.53
CA GLU A 200 3.70 18.83 -35.73
C GLU A 200 3.53 17.45 -35.06
N GLU A 201 3.74 16.36 -35.81
CA GLU A 201 3.77 14.99 -35.28
C GLU A 201 4.83 14.80 -34.18
N VAL A 202 6.03 15.34 -34.37
CA VAL A 202 7.10 15.28 -33.36
C VAL A 202 6.76 16.13 -32.12
N GLU A 203 6.18 17.31 -32.29
CA GLU A 203 5.72 18.13 -31.16
C GLU A 203 4.62 17.45 -30.36
N ASP A 204 3.66 16.79 -31.01
CA ASP A 204 2.62 16.01 -30.33
C ASP A 204 3.20 14.79 -29.61
N LEU A 205 4.17 14.09 -30.22
CA LEU A 205 4.90 13.02 -29.53
C LEU A 205 5.64 13.55 -28.29
N VAL A 206 6.29 14.71 -28.36
CA VAL A 206 6.93 15.36 -27.19
C VAL A 206 5.89 15.70 -26.12
N ARG A 207 4.75 16.31 -26.47
CA ARG A 207 3.64 16.59 -25.53
C ARG A 207 3.14 15.32 -24.84
N THR A 208 2.98 14.22 -25.58
CA THR A 208 2.57 12.93 -24.97
C THR A 208 3.65 12.34 -24.07
N GLN A 209 4.94 12.46 -24.42
CA GLN A 209 6.03 12.04 -23.55
C GLN A 209 6.07 12.85 -22.25
N GLU A 210 5.96 14.18 -22.31
CA GLU A 210 5.94 15.05 -21.11
C GLU A 210 4.79 14.70 -20.16
N ASN A 211 3.61 14.40 -20.70
CA ASN A 211 2.45 13.91 -19.93
C ASN A 211 2.74 12.54 -19.30
N LEU A 212 3.23 11.56 -20.07
CA LEU A 212 3.58 10.23 -19.55
C LEU A 212 4.67 10.29 -18.46
N GLU A 213 5.65 11.18 -18.60
CA GLU A 213 6.64 11.41 -17.55
C GLU A 213 6.03 12.10 -16.31
N SER A 214 5.05 12.99 -16.49
CA SER A 214 4.29 13.57 -15.37
C SER A 214 3.53 12.50 -14.60
N ASP A 215 2.85 11.60 -15.31
CA ASP A 215 2.11 10.46 -14.73
C ASP A 215 3.03 9.43 -14.08
N LEU A 216 4.22 9.19 -14.66
CA LEU A 216 5.25 8.38 -14.00
C LEU A 216 5.76 9.04 -12.71
N ARG A 217 5.92 10.37 -12.70
CA ARG A 217 6.33 11.13 -11.51
C ARG A 217 5.22 11.20 -10.44
N SER A 218 3.94 11.16 -10.79
CA SER A 218 2.84 11.10 -9.82
C SER A 218 2.71 9.69 -9.22
N THR A 219 2.64 8.65 -10.06
CA THR A 219 2.57 7.25 -9.61
C THR A 219 3.77 6.82 -8.77
N GLN A 220 4.98 7.32 -9.05
CA GLN A 220 6.13 7.13 -8.17
C GLN A 220 5.94 7.75 -6.77
N LYS A 221 5.38 8.97 -6.67
CA LYS A 221 5.09 9.60 -5.37
C LYS A 221 4.04 8.81 -4.59
N GLU A 222 3.01 8.32 -5.26
CA GLU A 222 1.98 7.46 -4.65
C GLU A 222 2.57 6.12 -4.17
N LEU A 223 3.47 5.51 -4.95
CA LEU A 223 4.17 4.29 -4.56
C LEU A 223 5.06 4.52 -3.32
N TYR A 224 5.81 5.62 -3.26
CA TYR A 224 6.59 5.97 -2.07
C TYR A 224 5.69 6.22 -0.85
N ALA A 225 4.57 6.94 -1.01
CA ALA A 225 3.61 7.15 0.06
C ALA A 225 3.03 5.83 0.58
N SER A 226 2.59 4.94 -0.33
CA SER A 226 2.09 3.60 -0.02
C SER A 226 3.14 2.74 0.70
N GLN A 227 4.41 2.80 0.28
CA GLN A 227 5.50 2.09 0.94
C GLN A 227 5.76 2.65 2.36
N THR A 228 5.76 3.97 2.56
CA THR A 228 5.88 4.54 3.93
C THR A 228 4.72 4.18 4.83
N GLU A 229 3.49 4.06 4.28
CA GLU A 229 2.33 3.65 5.06
C GLU A 229 2.35 2.15 5.39
N LYS A 230 2.83 1.31 4.46
CA LYS A 230 3.14 -0.10 4.74
C LYS A 230 4.16 -0.25 5.86
N ASP A 231 5.24 0.54 5.84
CA ASP A 231 6.28 0.48 6.87
C ASP A 231 5.74 0.93 8.25
N ARG A 232 4.88 1.95 8.30
CA ARG A 232 4.14 2.34 9.51
C ARG A 232 3.22 1.24 10.03
N ILE A 233 2.43 0.63 9.15
CA ILE A 233 1.53 -0.49 9.50
C ILE A 233 2.34 -1.68 10.03
N GLN A 234 3.51 -1.95 9.45
CA GLN A 234 4.38 -3.04 9.90
C GLN A 234 4.98 -2.78 11.29
N ILE A 235 5.34 -1.52 11.62
CA ILE A 235 5.76 -1.14 12.98
C ILE A 235 4.58 -1.29 13.96
N ALA A 236 3.41 -0.75 13.64
CA ALA A 236 2.22 -0.84 14.48
C ALA A 236 1.75 -2.29 14.71
N LEU A 237 1.89 -3.16 13.69
CA LEU A 237 1.64 -4.59 13.81
C LEU A 237 2.63 -5.24 14.80
N GLY A 238 3.92 -4.92 14.71
CA GLY A 238 4.93 -5.38 15.67
C GLY A 238 4.62 -4.96 17.11
N GLU A 239 4.28 -3.68 17.32
CA GLU A 239 3.86 -3.16 18.64
C GLU A 239 2.62 -3.89 19.19
N ALA A 240 1.63 -4.17 18.33
CA ALA A 240 0.42 -4.91 18.69
C ALA A 240 0.73 -6.39 19.02
N GLU A 241 1.62 -7.05 18.27
CA GLU A 241 2.09 -8.42 18.55
C GLU A 241 2.85 -8.50 19.88
N GLU A 242 3.68 -7.50 20.20
CA GLU A 242 4.33 -7.42 21.51
C GLU A 242 3.33 -7.18 22.65
N ALA A 243 2.35 -6.28 22.46
CA ALA A 243 1.29 -6.08 23.44
C ALA A 243 0.50 -7.38 23.68
N ALA A 244 0.13 -8.09 22.61
CA ALA A 244 -0.53 -9.39 22.69
C ALA A 244 0.35 -10.49 23.30
N ARG A 245 1.69 -10.36 23.28
CA ARG A 245 2.61 -11.23 24.01
C ARG A 245 2.58 -10.92 25.51
N ARG A 246 2.71 -9.64 25.89
CA ARG A 246 2.63 -9.18 27.29
C ARG A 246 1.31 -9.58 27.96
N TRP A 247 0.18 -9.42 27.26
CA TRP A 247 -1.14 -9.86 27.75
C TRP A 247 -1.25 -11.38 27.93
N ARG A 248 -0.57 -12.18 27.09
CA ARG A 248 -0.51 -13.65 27.26
C ARG A 248 0.35 -14.06 28.45
N GLU A 249 1.54 -13.46 28.60
CA GLU A 249 2.42 -13.69 29.75
C GLU A 249 1.75 -13.31 31.07
N GLU A 250 0.97 -12.23 31.10
CA GLU A 250 0.21 -11.83 32.29
C GLU A 250 -1.01 -12.74 32.56
N ALA A 251 -1.68 -13.22 31.50
CA ALA A 251 -2.73 -14.22 31.64
C ALA A 251 -2.18 -15.57 32.15
N GLU A 252 -0.99 -15.99 31.70
CA GLU A 252 -0.30 -17.20 32.13
C GLU A 252 0.06 -17.15 33.62
N LYS A 253 0.66 -16.03 34.10
CA LYS A 253 0.85 -15.79 35.55
C LYS A 253 -0.47 -15.79 36.33
N GLY A 254 -1.55 -15.28 35.71
CA GLY A 254 -2.90 -15.33 36.28
C GLY A 254 -3.39 -16.77 36.47
N VAL A 255 -3.13 -17.66 35.50
CA VAL A 255 -3.42 -19.10 35.61
C VAL A 255 -2.55 -19.77 36.67
N GLU A 256 -1.23 -19.54 36.69
CA GLU A 256 -0.33 -20.08 37.74
C GLU A 256 -0.74 -19.62 39.15
N ALA A 257 -1.28 -18.41 39.29
CA ALA A 257 -1.80 -17.91 40.56
C ALA A 257 -3.12 -18.59 40.95
N LEU A 258 -3.99 -18.91 39.99
CA LEU A 258 -5.24 -19.66 40.22
C LEU A 258 -4.96 -21.12 40.60
N GLU A 259 -4.05 -21.81 39.91
CA GLU A 259 -3.64 -23.19 40.24
C GLU A 259 -3.06 -23.27 41.66
N ARG A 260 -2.32 -22.24 42.10
CA ARG A 260 -1.83 -22.15 43.48
C ARG A 260 -2.96 -22.04 44.50
N VAL A 261 -3.95 -21.19 44.23
CA VAL A 261 -5.13 -21.01 45.10
C VAL A 261 -6.02 -22.26 45.11
N GLU A 262 -6.14 -22.96 43.98
CA GLU A 262 -6.84 -24.25 43.91
C GLU A 262 -6.15 -25.31 44.79
N LYS A 263 -4.81 -25.40 44.74
CA LYS A 263 -4.04 -26.29 45.60
C LYS A 263 -4.15 -25.93 47.09
N GLU A 264 -4.08 -24.64 47.44
CA GLU A 264 -4.30 -24.17 48.82
C GLU A 264 -5.73 -24.49 49.31
N LEU A 265 -6.73 -24.42 48.42
CA LEU A 265 -8.11 -24.80 48.71
C LEU A 265 -8.26 -26.31 48.92
N GLU A 266 -7.60 -27.13 48.09
CA GLU A 266 -7.60 -28.59 48.22
C GLU A 266 -6.94 -29.03 49.54
N GLU A 267 -5.74 -28.51 49.85
CA GLU A 267 -5.04 -28.73 51.12
C GLU A 267 -5.93 -28.37 52.32
N ARG A 268 -6.57 -27.19 52.29
CA ARG A 268 -7.48 -26.75 53.36
C ARG A 268 -8.78 -27.55 53.43
N SER A 269 -9.26 -28.11 52.32
CA SER A 269 -10.43 -28.99 52.30
C SER A 269 -10.11 -30.34 52.99
N GLU A 270 -8.89 -30.84 52.82
CA GLU A 270 -8.41 -32.06 53.47
C GLU A 270 -8.14 -31.83 54.96
N GLU A 271 -7.57 -30.69 55.36
CA GLU A 271 -7.50 -30.27 56.77
C GLU A 271 -8.90 -30.23 57.41
N LEU A 272 -9.87 -29.63 56.73
CA LEU A 272 -11.25 -29.57 57.21
C LEU A 272 -11.87 -30.97 57.33
N ARG A 273 -11.63 -31.87 56.37
CA ARG A 273 -12.07 -33.27 56.43
C ARG A 273 -11.51 -33.99 57.65
N VAL A 274 -10.22 -33.82 57.94
CA VAL A 274 -9.56 -34.40 59.12
C VAL A 274 -10.12 -33.81 60.42
N THR A 275 -10.32 -32.50 60.51
CA THR A 275 -10.91 -31.90 61.72
C THR A 275 -12.34 -32.39 61.97
N ILE A 276 -13.18 -32.50 60.93
CA ILE A 276 -14.53 -33.06 61.01
C ILE A 276 -14.49 -34.50 61.57
N GLU A 277 -13.60 -35.35 61.05
CA GLU A 277 -13.41 -36.72 61.54
C GLU A 277 -13.00 -36.77 63.02
N THR A 278 -12.11 -35.87 63.48
CA THR A 278 -11.75 -35.78 64.91
C THR A 278 -12.91 -35.28 65.78
N VAL A 279 -13.77 -34.40 65.27
CA VAL A 279 -14.98 -33.94 65.98
C VAL A 279 -16.01 -35.06 66.10
N TYR A 280 -16.16 -35.92 65.08
CA TYR A 280 -17.02 -37.10 65.21
C TYR A 280 -16.51 -38.09 66.27
N LYS A 281 -15.21 -38.41 66.27
CA LYS A 281 -14.60 -39.30 67.28
C LYS A 281 -14.73 -38.77 68.70
N THR A 282 -14.36 -37.51 68.93
CA THR A 282 -14.49 -36.89 70.27
C THR A 282 -15.95 -36.77 70.73
N ARG A 283 -16.91 -36.61 69.81
CA ARG A 283 -18.34 -36.66 70.12
C ARG A 283 -18.81 -38.07 70.53
N GLU A 284 -18.29 -39.11 69.88
CA GLU A 284 -18.58 -40.51 70.23
C GLU A 284 -18.00 -40.87 71.62
N GLU A 285 -16.74 -40.50 71.89
CA GLU A 285 -16.10 -40.63 73.20
C GLU A 285 -16.89 -39.89 74.31
N LEU A 286 -17.35 -38.67 74.03
CA LEU A 286 -18.17 -37.89 74.97
C LEU A 286 -19.53 -38.55 75.22
N ALA A 287 -20.16 -39.16 74.21
CA ALA A 287 -21.41 -39.89 74.36
C ALA A 287 -21.23 -41.13 75.25
N LEU A 288 -20.18 -41.93 75.01
CA LEU A 288 -19.81 -43.06 75.86
C LEU A 288 -19.55 -42.61 77.31
N ARG A 289 -18.79 -41.52 77.51
CA ARG A 289 -18.50 -41.01 78.85
C ARG A 289 -19.74 -40.47 79.57
N THR A 290 -20.69 -39.90 78.83
CA THR A 290 -21.99 -39.46 79.38
C THR A 290 -22.82 -40.65 79.87
N GLU A 291 -22.82 -41.75 79.12
CA GLU A 291 -23.49 -42.99 79.51
C GLU A 291 -22.81 -43.68 80.71
N GLU A 292 -21.48 -43.67 80.78
CA GLU A 292 -20.73 -44.12 81.98
C GLU A 292 -21.12 -43.30 83.22
N LEU A 293 -21.18 -41.96 83.10
CA LEU A 293 -21.61 -41.08 84.18
C LEU A 293 -23.05 -41.38 84.61
N ARG A 294 -23.98 -41.56 83.66
CA ARG A 294 -25.37 -41.95 83.93
C ARG A 294 -25.45 -43.25 84.76
N ASN A 295 -24.70 -44.27 84.35
CA ASN A 295 -24.64 -45.56 85.05
C ASN A 295 -23.96 -45.47 86.43
N MET A 296 -23.06 -44.51 86.66
CA MET A 296 -22.48 -44.25 87.99
C MET A 296 -23.45 -43.50 88.90
N THR A 297 -24.20 -42.52 88.39
CA THR A 297 -25.27 -41.85 89.14
C THR A 297 -26.35 -42.83 89.55
N GLU A 298 -26.84 -43.66 88.63
CA GLU A 298 -27.84 -44.70 88.92
C GLU A 298 -27.37 -45.66 90.02
N LYS A 299 -26.09 -46.06 90.02
CA LYS A 299 -25.51 -46.85 91.11
C LYS A 299 -25.47 -46.09 92.44
N LEU A 300 -25.15 -44.81 92.42
CA LEU A 300 -25.08 -43.97 93.60
C LEU A 300 -26.46 -43.80 94.24
N ASP A 301 -27.49 -43.48 93.45
CA ASP A 301 -28.89 -43.39 93.89
C ASP A 301 -29.35 -44.71 94.54
N ASN A 302 -29.06 -45.86 93.92
CA ASN A 302 -29.35 -47.18 94.48
C ASN A 302 -28.63 -47.41 95.84
N THR A 303 -27.38 -46.96 95.99
CA THR A 303 -26.66 -47.05 97.28
C THR A 303 -27.19 -46.10 98.33
N GLU A 304 -27.67 -44.92 97.95
CA GLU A 304 -28.30 -43.96 98.86
C GLU A 304 -29.65 -44.49 99.37
N GLU A 305 -30.48 -45.06 98.49
CA GLU A 305 -31.74 -45.70 98.88
C GLU A 305 -31.50 -46.90 99.84
N ALA A 306 -30.48 -47.73 99.55
CA ALA A 306 -30.10 -48.83 100.42
C ALA A 306 -29.58 -48.36 101.79
N LEU A 307 -28.80 -47.29 101.82
CA LEU A 307 -28.32 -46.67 103.06
C LEU A 307 -29.48 -46.07 103.87
N GLY A 308 -30.44 -45.41 103.20
CA GLY A 308 -31.66 -44.89 103.81
C GLY A 308 -32.47 -45.97 104.53
N LYS A 309 -32.73 -47.11 103.86
CA LYS A 309 -33.40 -48.28 104.45
C LYS A 309 -32.62 -48.87 105.62
N SER A 310 -31.29 -48.95 105.52
CA SER A 310 -30.44 -49.42 106.62
C SER A 310 -30.51 -48.48 107.84
N ASN A 311 -30.54 -47.17 107.61
CA ASN A 311 -30.68 -46.17 108.67
C ASN A 311 -32.07 -46.20 109.34
N GLU A 312 -33.14 -46.40 108.57
CA GLU A 312 -34.49 -46.62 109.10
C GLU A 312 -34.54 -47.87 109.99
N HIS A 313 -33.99 -49.00 109.52
CA HIS A 313 -33.86 -50.22 110.34
C HIS A 313 -33.03 -50.00 111.61
N LEU A 314 -31.92 -49.25 111.56
CA LEU A 314 -31.13 -48.91 112.74
C LEU A 314 -31.90 -48.03 113.73
N GLN A 315 -32.70 -47.08 113.23
CA GLN A 315 -33.53 -46.23 114.06
C GLN A 315 -34.62 -47.05 114.77
N ASP A 316 -35.28 -47.97 114.07
CA ASP A 316 -36.29 -48.86 114.66
C ASP A 316 -35.69 -49.87 115.63
N HIS A 317 -34.52 -50.43 115.32
CA HIS A 317 -33.80 -51.28 116.26
C HIS A 317 -33.38 -50.52 117.52
N SER A 318 -32.98 -49.24 117.39
CA SER A 318 -32.68 -48.36 118.52
C SER A 318 -33.92 -48.08 119.39
N LYS A 319 -35.09 -47.81 118.78
CA LYS A 319 -36.38 -47.70 119.51
C LYS A 319 -36.72 -48.99 120.27
N ALA A 320 -36.55 -50.15 119.62
CA ALA A 320 -36.79 -51.45 120.25
C ALA A 320 -35.82 -51.74 121.41
N LEU A 321 -34.54 -51.37 121.27
CA LEU A 321 -33.54 -51.45 122.34
C LEU A 321 -33.92 -50.54 123.51
N GLN A 322 -34.42 -49.33 123.24
CA GLN A 322 -34.88 -48.41 124.28
C GLN A 322 -36.15 -48.92 125.01
N SER A 323 -37.09 -49.54 124.28
CA SER A 323 -38.28 -50.19 124.89
C SER A 323 -37.86 -51.34 125.79
N THR A 324 -37.04 -52.26 125.28
CA THR A 324 -36.57 -53.43 126.05
C THR A 324 -35.70 -53.04 127.25
N GLN A 325 -34.89 -51.98 127.15
CA GLN A 325 -34.18 -51.42 128.31
C GLN A 325 -35.14 -50.84 129.37
N SER A 326 -36.22 -50.19 128.93
CA SER A 326 -37.25 -49.63 129.83
C SER A 326 -38.04 -50.74 130.53
N GLU A 327 -38.41 -51.80 129.79
CA GLU A 327 -39.03 -53.01 130.32
C GLU A 327 -38.13 -53.73 131.33
N LEU A 328 -36.82 -53.81 131.05
CA LEU A 328 -35.83 -54.44 131.94
C LEU A 328 -35.68 -53.69 133.28
N GLU A 329 -35.58 -52.35 133.26
CA GLU A 329 -35.57 -51.56 134.51
C GLU A 329 -36.92 -51.66 135.25
N GLY A 330 -38.04 -51.77 134.52
CA GLY A 330 -39.35 -52.09 135.08
C GLY A 330 -39.34 -53.40 135.88
N VAL A 331 -38.99 -54.51 135.23
CA VAL A 331 -38.88 -55.85 135.86
C VAL A 331 -37.90 -55.86 137.02
N LYS A 332 -36.78 -55.14 136.92
CA LYS A 332 -35.82 -55.00 138.02
C LYS A 332 -36.43 -54.26 139.22
N SER A 333 -37.19 -53.19 139.00
CA SER A 333 -37.89 -52.49 140.09
C SER A 333 -38.97 -53.37 140.75
N GLU A 334 -39.70 -54.18 139.97
CA GLU A 334 -40.65 -55.17 140.51
C GLU A 334 -39.93 -56.27 141.32
N LEU A 335 -38.73 -56.68 140.89
CA LEU A 335 -37.89 -57.63 141.61
C LEU A 335 -37.41 -57.05 142.96
N GLU A 336 -36.96 -55.79 143.00
CA GLU A 336 -36.58 -55.10 144.24
C GLU A 336 -37.78 -54.96 145.21
N VAL A 337 -38.97 -54.64 144.69
CA VAL A 337 -40.21 -54.57 145.49
C VAL A 337 -40.62 -55.94 146.03
N THR A 338 -40.56 -56.99 145.21
CA THR A 338 -40.91 -58.36 145.64
C THR A 338 -39.89 -58.92 146.65
N GLN A 339 -38.60 -58.63 146.47
CA GLN A 339 -37.55 -58.95 147.46
C GLN A 339 -37.78 -58.22 148.78
N SER A 340 -38.14 -56.94 148.75
CA SER A 340 -38.46 -56.16 149.95
C SER A 340 -39.70 -56.70 150.68
N ARG A 341 -40.75 -57.09 149.93
CA ARG A 341 -41.94 -57.76 150.48
C ARG A 341 -41.60 -59.11 151.10
N LEU A 342 -40.73 -59.90 150.47
CA LEU A 342 -40.28 -61.19 151.01
C LEU A 342 -39.57 -61.02 152.36
N GLN A 343 -38.64 -60.06 152.46
CA GLN A 343 -37.97 -59.71 153.72
C GLN A 343 -38.95 -59.28 154.82
N PHE A 344 -39.96 -58.46 154.47
CA PHE A 344 -41.01 -58.08 155.41
C PHE A 344 -41.81 -59.30 155.90
N THR A 345 -42.26 -60.17 155.00
CA THR A 345 -43.00 -61.39 155.39
C THR A 345 -42.15 -62.37 156.19
N GLN A 346 -40.83 -62.43 155.95
CA GLN A 346 -39.92 -63.22 156.77
C GLN A 346 -39.83 -62.64 158.19
N SER A 347 -39.76 -61.31 158.33
CA SER A 347 -39.70 -60.64 159.63
C SER A 347 -41.01 -60.82 160.43
N GLU A 348 -42.18 -60.77 159.77
CA GLU A 348 -43.46 -61.12 160.41
C GLU A 348 -43.51 -62.60 160.84
N LEU A 349 -42.96 -63.51 160.04
CA LEU A 349 -42.88 -64.93 160.40
C LEU A 349 -41.97 -65.15 161.63
N GLU A 350 -40.82 -64.49 161.68
CA GLU A 350 -39.91 -64.54 162.84
C GLU A 350 -40.56 -63.93 164.11
N SER A 351 -41.33 -62.84 163.96
CA SER A 351 -42.10 -62.23 165.06
C SER A 351 -43.19 -63.17 165.58
N THR A 352 -44.04 -63.71 164.69
CA THR A 352 -45.12 -64.63 165.07
C THR A 352 -44.59 -65.96 165.64
N GLN A 353 -43.44 -66.44 165.16
CA GLN A 353 -42.75 -67.58 165.77
C GLN A 353 -42.26 -67.27 167.19
N SER A 354 -41.76 -66.06 167.43
CA SER A 354 -41.34 -65.59 168.77
C SER A 354 -42.53 -65.43 169.72
N GLU A 355 -43.64 -64.86 169.26
CA GLU A 355 -44.91 -64.79 169.99
C GLU A 355 -45.43 -66.20 170.36
N LEU A 356 -45.40 -67.13 169.42
CA LEU A 356 -45.81 -68.52 169.65
C LEU A 356 -44.95 -69.20 170.73
N GLN A 357 -43.63 -68.98 170.72
CA GLN A 357 -42.73 -69.47 171.78
C GLN A 357 -43.03 -68.83 173.15
N SER A 358 -43.40 -67.55 173.18
CA SER A 358 -43.82 -66.87 174.41
C SER A 358 -45.11 -67.48 174.96
N VAL A 359 -46.15 -67.64 174.12
CA VAL A 359 -47.41 -68.28 174.51
C VAL A 359 -47.21 -69.72 174.95
N GLN A 360 -46.33 -70.48 174.29
CA GLN A 360 -45.97 -71.84 174.71
C GLN A 360 -45.30 -71.86 176.09
N SER A 361 -44.45 -70.88 176.39
CA SER A 361 -43.79 -70.73 177.68
C SER A 361 -44.76 -70.32 178.79
N GLU A 362 -45.71 -69.42 178.49
CA GLU A 362 -46.82 -69.08 179.40
C GLU A 362 -47.75 -70.29 179.65
N LEU A 363 -48.02 -71.11 178.62
CA LEU A 363 -48.80 -72.33 178.74
C LEU A 363 -48.10 -73.36 179.63
N GLN A 364 -46.78 -73.52 179.50
CA GLN A 364 -45.99 -74.37 180.42
C GLN A 364 -45.97 -73.82 181.85
N SER A 365 -45.86 -72.50 182.02
CA SER A 365 -45.90 -71.83 183.34
C SER A 365 -47.26 -72.00 184.02
N THR A 366 -48.35 -71.79 183.29
CA THR A 366 -49.72 -72.01 183.80
C THR A 366 -50.00 -73.49 184.07
N HIS A 367 -49.54 -74.41 183.23
CA HIS A 367 -49.62 -75.85 183.51
C HIS A 367 -48.87 -76.23 184.80
N SER A 368 -47.66 -75.70 184.99
CA SER A 368 -46.85 -75.93 186.19
C SER A 368 -47.52 -75.36 187.45
N LYS A 369 -48.12 -74.17 187.37
CA LYS A 369 -48.93 -73.59 188.46
C LYS A 369 -50.15 -74.44 188.78
N LEU A 370 -50.85 -74.93 187.77
CA LEU A 370 -52.05 -75.77 187.93
C LEU A 370 -51.68 -77.14 188.52
N GLN A 371 -50.52 -77.69 188.19
CA GLN A 371 -49.96 -78.87 188.83
C GLN A 371 -49.59 -78.61 190.31
N SER A 372 -49.01 -77.44 190.63
CA SER A 372 -48.74 -77.04 192.03
C SER A 372 -50.02 -76.93 192.84
N THR A 373 -51.05 -76.24 192.32
CA THR A 373 -52.34 -76.11 193.04
C THR A 373 -53.07 -77.45 193.20
N LEU A 374 -52.88 -78.40 192.27
CA LEU A 374 -53.40 -79.76 192.40
C LEU A 374 -52.66 -80.56 193.49
N LEU A 375 -51.35 -80.39 193.63
CA LEU A 375 -50.57 -80.97 194.74
C LEU A 375 -50.94 -80.33 196.08
N GLU A 376 -51.11 -79.02 196.14
CA GLU A 376 -51.60 -78.29 197.32
C GLU A 376 -53.02 -78.77 197.72
N LEU A 377 -53.90 -78.98 196.75
CA LEU A 377 -55.26 -79.51 196.98
C LEU A 377 -55.20 -80.95 197.52
N GLN A 378 -54.33 -81.81 196.99
CA GLN A 378 -54.10 -83.17 197.52
C GLN A 378 -53.50 -83.13 198.94
N GLY A 379 -52.61 -82.17 199.22
CA GLY A 379 -52.08 -81.92 200.56
C GLY A 379 -53.18 -81.54 201.55
N ALA A 380 -53.98 -80.53 201.21
CA ALA A 380 -55.12 -80.09 202.02
C ALA A 380 -56.19 -81.19 202.20
N GLN A 381 -56.43 -82.02 201.17
CA GLN A 381 -57.30 -83.18 201.27
C GLN A 381 -56.75 -84.25 202.23
N SER A 382 -55.42 -84.45 202.24
CA SER A 382 -54.74 -85.37 203.16
C SER A 382 -54.76 -84.86 204.60
N GLU A 383 -54.59 -83.55 204.82
CA GLU A 383 -54.78 -82.91 206.13
C GLU A 383 -56.24 -82.99 206.61
N LEU A 384 -57.21 -82.79 205.71
CA LEU A 384 -58.63 -82.96 206.01
C LEU A 384 -58.94 -84.42 206.42
N GLN A 385 -58.35 -85.41 205.75
CA GLN A 385 -58.52 -86.81 206.12
C GLN A 385 -57.83 -87.12 207.47
N SER A 386 -56.64 -86.56 207.72
CA SER A 386 -55.93 -86.70 209.00
C SER A 386 -56.71 -86.07 210.18
N THR A 387 -57.28 -84.88 209.98
CA THR A 387 -58.12 -84.22 210.98
C THR A 387 -59.44 -84.99 211.20
N TYR A 388 -60.03 -85.56 210.16
CA TYR A 388 -61.19 -86.44 210.28
C TYR A 388 -60.87 -87.71 211.09
N SER A 389 -59.74 -88.37 210.83
CA SER A 389 -59.29 -89.53 211.62
C SER A 389 -58.98 -89.18 213.09
N LYS A 390 -58.38 -88.01 213.35
CA LYS A 390 -58.18 -87.50 214.73
C LYS A 390 -59.51 -87.25 215.43
N LEU A 391 -60.46 -86.59 214.75
CA LEU A 391 -61.80 -86.35 215.27
C LEU A 391 -62.50 -87.67 215.61
N GLN A 392 -62.42 -88.66 214.72
CA GLN A 392 -62.96 -90.00 214.96
C GLN A 392 -62.31 -90.69 216.18
N SER A 393 -60.99 -90.56 216.37
CA SER A 393 -60.30 -91.04 217.57
C SER A 393 -60.85 -90.40 218.85
N THR A 394 -60.98 -89.07 218.87
CA THR A 394 -61.54 -88.35 220.04
C THR A 394 -63.01 -88.68 220.29
N GLN A 395 -63.78 -88.97 219.23
CA GLN A 395 -65.16 -89.43 219.32
C GLN A 395 -65.24 -90.81 220.01
N SER A 396 -64.33 -91.72 219.67
CA SER A 396 -64.22 -93.05 220.30
C SER A 396 -63.75 -92.97 221.75
N GLU A 397 -62.77 -92.11 222.07
CA GLU A 397 -62.33 -91.86 223.45
C GLU A 397 -63.48 -91.32 224.32
N LEU A 398 -64.26 -90.35 223.81
CA LEU A 398 -65.45 -89.83 224.50
C LEU A 398 -66.52 -90.91 224.72
N GLN A 399 -66.72 -91.83 223.78
CA GLN A 399 -67.62 -92.98 223.98
C GLN A 399 -67.11 -93.95 225.05
N SER A 400 -65.79 -94.16 225.16
CA SER A 400 -65.20 -95.02 226.19
C SER A 400 -65.43 -94.44 227.59
N ILE A 401 -65.11 -93.15 227.80
CA ILE A 401 -65.31 -92.45 229.08
C ILE A 401 -66.79 -92.47 229.49
N ARG A 402 -67.69 -92.25 228.51
CA ARG A 402 -69.15 -92.29 228.75
C ARG A 402 -69.66 -93.67 229.17
N SER A 403 -68.98 -94.74 228.75
CA SER A 403 -69.35 -96.12 229.09
C SER A 403 -68.97 -96.48 230.53
N GLU A 404 -67.80 -96.02 231.00
CA GLU A 404 -67.35 -96.27 232.39
C GLU A 404 -68.27 -95.61 233.42
N LEU A 405 -68.67 -94.35 233.18
CA LEU A 405 -69.44 -93.53 234.12
C LEU A 405 -70.87 -94.03 234.40
N GLN A 406 -71.38 -95.01 233.66
CA GLN A 406 -72.71 -95.61 233.91
C GLN A 406 -72.65 -96.93 234.70
N SER A 407 -71.45 -97.38 235.10
CA SER A 407 -71.26 -98.66 235.83
C SER A 407 -71.07 -98.51 237.35
N THR A 408 -71.16 -97.29 237.87
CA THR A 408 -70.98 -96.91 239.28
C THR A 408 -72.04 -95.91 239.74
#